data_AF-A0A353D0G0-F1
#
_entry.id   AF-A0A353D0G0-F1
#
_cell.length_a   1.000
_cell.length_b   1.000
_cell.length_c   1.000
_cell.angle_alpha   90.00
_cell.angle_beta   90.00
_cell.angle_gamma   90.00
#
_symmetry.space_group_name_H-M   'P 1'
#
loop_
_entity.id
_entity.type
_entity.pdbx_description
1 polymer ?
#
loop_
_entity_poly.entity_id
_entity_poly.type
_entity_poly.pdbx_seq_one_letter_code
_entity_poly.pdbx_strand_id
1 'polypeptide(L)'
;MVTEQTYSALIDSPVGVLGVSITGNCLSGIEFLGELDADCGQTGRHSDSIKRVRAALKEYFAEGNTIIDINIGLQGTEFQQRVWGALKSIPTGQTRTYGDIARQLGSSPRAVGNA
;
A
#
# COMPACT_ATOMS: atom_id res chain seq x y z
N MET A 1 -1.58 -17.05 -17.65
CA MET A 1 -2.67 -17.20 -16.67
C MET A 1 -2.91 -15.81 -16.11
N VAL A 2 -3.94 -15.12 -16.58
CA VAL A 2 -4.29 -13.78 -16.09
C VAL A 2 -5.01 -14.00 -14.78
N THR A 3 -4.41 -13.61 -13.66
CA THR A 3 -5.07 -13.64 -12.36
C THR A 3 -6.26 -12.68 -12.44
N GLU A 4 -7.48 -13.22 -12.30
CA GLU A 4 -8.67 -12.41 -12.00
C GLU A 4 -8.46 -11.78 -10.62
N GLN A 5 -7.82 -10.62 -10.60
CA GLN A 5 -7.55 -9.87 -9.39
C GLN A 5 -8.80 -9.05 -9.06
N THR A 6 -9.72 -9.67 -8.32
CA THR A 6 -10.94 -9.01 -7.86
C THR A 6 -10.57 -8.01 -6.76
N TYR A 7 -10.43 -6.74 -7.12
CA TYR A 7 -10.28 -5.66 -6.16
C TYR A 7 -11.53 -5.53 -5.30
N SER A 8 -11.35 -5.28 -4.01
CA SER A 8 -12.44 -5.01 -3.08
C SER A 8 -13.05 -3.62 -3.29
N ALA A 9 -12.26 -2.66 -3.79
CA ALA A 9 -12.71 -1.34 -4.18
C ALA A 9 -11.76 -0.71 -5.21
N LEU A 10 -12.30 0.18 -6.03
CA LEU A 10 -11.55 1.13 -6.83
C LEU A 10 -11.64 2.52 -6.19
N ILE A 11 -10.53 3.26 -6.19
CA ILE A 11 -10.42 4.59 -5.60
C ILE A 11 -9.73 5.52 -6.58
N ASP A 12 -10.42 6.59 -6.98
CA ASP A 12 -9.81 7.68 -7.74
C ASP A 12 -8.80 8.46 -6.91
N SER A 13 -7.68 8.79 -7.53
CA SER A 13 -6.64 9.64 -6.96
C SER A 13 -6.04 10.57 -8.01
N PRO A 14 -5.32 11.64 -7.60
CA PRO A 14 -4.67 12.56 -8.54
C PRO A 14 -3.64 11.91 -9.47
N VAL A 15 -3.16 10.70 -9.13
CA VAL A 15 -2.19 9.95 -9.95
C VAL A 15 -2.86 8.89 -10.84
N GLY A 16 -4.17 8.66 -10.71
CA GLY A 16 -4.96 7.64 -11.40
C GLY A 16 -5.74 6.73 -10.44
N VAL A 17 -6.32 5.65 -10.95
CA VAL A 17 -7.15 4.72 -10.16
C VAL A 17 -6.28 3.76 -9.37
N LEU A 18 -6.63 3.61 -8.09
CA LEU A 18 -6.03 2.67 -7.17
C LEU A 18 -7.00 1.51 -6.91
N GLY A 19 -6.57 0.29 -7.24
CA GLY A 19 -7.24 -0.94 -6.86
C GLY A 19 -6.86 -1.32 -5.43
N VAL A 20 -7.85 -1.50 -4.57
CA VAL A 20 -7.64 -1.86 -3.16
C VAL A 20 -8.14 -3.27 -2.90
N SER A 21 -7.28 -4.07 -2.27
CA SER A 21 -7.58 -5.45 -1.87
C SER A 21 -7.63 -5.56 -0.35
N ILE A 22 -8.73 -6.13 0.15
CA ILE A 22 -8.95 -6.36 1.59
C ILE A 22 -9.19 -7.84 1.82
N THR A 23 -8.50 -8.38 2.81
CA THR A 23 -8.68 -9.77 3.25
C THR A 23 -9.10 -9.74 4.72
N GLY A 24 -10.32 -10.21 5.02
CA GLY A 24 -10.88 -10.15 6.37
C GLY A 24 -11.17 -8.72 6.80
N ASN A 25 -10.32 -8.13 7.65
CA ASN A 25 -10.46 -6.72 8.04
C ASN A 25 -9.15 -5.94 7.90
N CYS A 26 -8.23 -6.46 7.09
CA CYS A 26 -6.91 -5.89 6.88
C CYS A 26 -6.71 -5.52 5.41
N LEU A 27 -6.04 -4.39 5.18
CA LEU A 27 -5.53 -4.03 3.86
C LEU A 27 -4.43 -5.01 3.47
N SER A 28 -4.65 -5.76 2.39
CA SER A 28 -3.70 -6.76 1.88
C SER A 28 -2.95 -6.29 0.64
N GLY A 29 -3.44 -5.28 -0.08
CA GLY A 29 -2.73 -4.70 -1.21
C GLY A 29 -3.38 -3.42 -1.74
N ILE A 30 -2.53 -2.58 -2.35
CA ILE A 30 -2.94 -1.45 -3.18
C ILE A 30 -2.16 -1.56 -4.49
N GLU A 31 -2.86 -1.47 -5.61
CA GLU A 31 -2.29 -1.55 -6.94
C GLU A 31 -2.68 -0.33 -7.76
N PHE A 32 -1.73 0.21 -8.51
CA PHE A 32 -1.97 1.33 -9.42
C PHE A 32 -2.45 0.80 -10.77
N LEU A 33 -3.67 1.17 -11.16
CA LEU A 33 -4.34 0.67 -12.37
C LEU A 33 -4.30 1.65 -13.55
N GLY A 34 -3.73 2.84 -13.35
CA GLY A 34 -3.70 3.88 -14.39
C GLY A 34 -5.01 4.66 -14.51
N GLU A 35 -5.26 5.22 -15.68
CA GLU A 35 -6.46 5.99 -15.99
C GLU A 35 -7.58 5.04 -16.44
N LEU A 36 -8.34 4.53 -15.47
CA LEU A 36 -9.57 3.77 -15.71
C LEU A 36 -10.78 4.58 -15.23
N ASP A 37 -11.96 4.30 -15.78
CA ASP A 37 -13.20 4.76 -15.16
C ASP A 37 -13.42 3.96 -13.88
N ALA A 38 -13.29 4.60 -12.71
CA ALA A 38 -13.50 3.97 -11.42
C ALA A 38 -14.99 3.75 -11.15
N ASP A 39 -15.61 2.78 -11.83
CA ASP A 39 -16.96 2.37 -11.46
C ASP A 39 -16.90 1.61 -10.13
N CYS A 40 -17.39 2.27 -9.09
CA CYS A 40 -17.22 1.87 -7.70
C CYS A 40 -18.16 0.71 -7.33
N GLY A 41 -17.78 -0.52 -7.67
CA GLY A 41 -18.43 -1.73 -7.15
C GLY A 41 -18.15 -1.95 -5.66
N GLN A 42 -18.93 -1.34 -4.76
CA GLN A 42 -18.87 -1.64 -3.32
C GLN A 42 -19.57 -2.97 -3.04
N THR A 43 -18.83 -4.08 -3.02
CA THR A 43 -19.41 -5.37 -2.64
C THR A 43 -19.39 -5.51 -1.11
N GLY A 44 -20.59 -5.59 -0.53
CA GLY A 44 -20.84 -5.53 0.90
C GLY A 44 -20.22 -6.66 1.71
N ARG A 45 -19.10 -6.37 2.37
CA ARG A 45 -18.61 -6.99 3.63
C ARG A 45 -17.49 -6.18 4.29
N HIS A 46 -16.74 -5.40 3.52
CA HIS A 46 -15.56 -4.65 3.96
C HIS A 46 -15.75 -3.12 3.96
N SER A 47 -16.99 -2.63 3.96
CA SER A 47 -17.31 -1.22 3.73
C SER A 47 -16.57 -0.25 4.66
N ASP A 48 -16.41 -0.58 5.94
CA ASP A 48 -15.75 0.32 6.89
C ASP A 48 -14.23 0.39 6.70
N SER A 49 -13.58 -0.74 6.43
CA SER A 49 -12.15 -0.77 6.11
C SER A 49 -11.86 -0.06 4.77
N ILE A 50 -12.72 -0.24 3.76
CA ILE A 50 -12.63 0.50 2.49
C ILE A 50 -12.79 2.00 2.72
N LYS A 51 -13.76 2.42 3.53
CA LYS A 51 -13.97 3.84 3.86
C LYS A 51 -12.75 4.45 4.55
N ARG A 52 -12.13 3.74 5.50
CA ARG A 52 -10.90 4.19 6.18
C ARG A 52 -9.75 4.34 5.20
N VAL A 53 -9.52 3.34 4.35
CA VAL A 53 -8.48 3.41 3.31
C VAL A 53 -8.73 4.59 2.37
N ARG A 54 -9.97 4.77 1.91
CA ARG A 54 -10.35 5.88 1.04
C ARG A 54 -10.14 7.24 1.72
N ALA A 55 -10.51 7.38 2.99
CA ALA A 55 -10.31 8.62 3.73
C ALA A 55 -8.81 8.93 3.89
N ALA A 56 -8.01 7.96 4.31
CA ALA A 56 -6.58 8.12 4.49
C ALA A 56 -5.85 8.46 3.19
N LEU A 57 -6.21 7.83 2.07
CA LEU A 57 -5.64 8.16 0.76
C LEU A 57 -6.01 9.58 0.33
N LYS A 58 -7.28 9.98 0.49
CA LYS A 58 -7.72 11.34 0.17
C LYS A 58 -6.96 12.39 0.97
N GLU A 59 -6.77 12.17 2.26
CA GLU A 59 -6.02 13.06 3.13
C GLU A 59 -4.54 13.09 2.76
N TYR A 60 -3.94 11.92 2.48
CA TYR A 60 -2.54 11.81 2.04
C TYR A 60 -2.29 12.63 0.77
N PHE A 61 -3.17 12.54 -0.23
CA PHE A 61 -3.04 13.32 -1.45
C PHE A 61 -3.33 14.82 -1.26
N ALA A 62 -4.04 15.21 -0.19
CA ALA A 62 -4.35 16.61 0.11
C ALA A 62 -3.24 17.29 0.94
N GLU A 63 -2.75 16.65 2.00
CA GLU A 63 -1.85 17.26 2.99
C GLU A 63 -0.44 16.65 3.01
N GLY A 64 -0.24 15.49 2.37
CA GLY A 64 1.06 14.83 2.23
C GLY A 64 1.59 14.17 3.51
N ASN A 65 1.16 14.58 4.70
CA ASN A 65 1.68 14.10 5.99
C ASN A 65 0.61 13.45 6.89
N THR A 66 -0.26 12.64 6.28
CA THR A 66 -1.34 11.95 6.98
C THR A 66 -0.82 10.77 7.80
N ILE A 67 -1.28 10.65 9.05
CA ILE A 67 -1.10 9.43 9.83
C ILE A 67 -2.08 8.39 9.31
N ILE A 68 -1.56 7.36 8.64
CA ILE A 68 -2.37 6.30 8.07
C ILE A 68 -2.63 5.23 9.15
N ASP A 69 -3.75 5.37 9.87
CA ASP A 69 -4.23 4.37 10.82
C ASP A 69 -5.09 3.30 10.12
N ILE A 70 -4.41 2.42 9.38
CA ILE A 70 -5.04 1.29 8.67
C ILE A 70 -4.39 0.00 9.16
N ASN A 71 -5.22 -1.01 9.43
CA ASN A 71 -4.72 -2.34 9.74
C ASN A 71 -4.18 -3.00 8.46
N ILE A 72 -2.86 -3.18 8.38
CA ILE A 72 -2.16 -3.74 7.22
C ILE A 72 -1.84 -5.22 7.51
N GLY A 73 -2.38 -6.10 6.66
CA GLY A 73 -2.24 -7.56 6.77
C GLY A 73 -1.36 -8.14 5.67
N LEU A 74 -0.13 -7.62 5.52
CA LEU A 74 0.80 -8.11 4.50
C LEU A 74 1.37 -9.47 4.87
N GLN A 75 1.39 -10.37 3.90
CA GLN A 75 2.02 -11.69 3.99
C GLN A 75 3.34 -11.64 3.22
N GLY A 76 4.44 -11.98 3.89
CA GLY A 76 5.77 -12.00 3.29
C GLY A 76 6.76 -12.72 4.18
N THR A 77 7.92 -13.02 3.62
CA THR A 77 9.05 -13.62 4.36
C THR A 77 9.49 -12.70 5.51
N GLU A 78 10.16 -13.26 6.52
CA GLU A 78 10.72 -12.45 7.62
C GLU A 78 11.62 -11.32 7.10
N PHE A 79 12.37 -11.58 6.03
CA PHE A 79 13.21 -10.58 5.39
C PHE A 79 12.39 -9.43 4.78
N GLN A 80 11.33 -9.73 4.04
CA GLN A 80 10.42 -8.73 3.48
C GLN A 80 9.76 -7.89 4.59
N GLN A 81 9.29 -8.53 5.66
CA GLN A 81 8.70 -7.81 6.80
C GLN A 81 9.69 -6.85 7.46
N ARG A 82 10.97 -7.25 7.57
CA ARG A 82 12.04 -6.37 8.07
C ARG A 82 12.30 -5.19 7.12
N VAL A 83 12.29 -5.42 5.81
CA VAL A 83 12.42 -4.35 4.81
C VAL A 83 11.24 -3.38 4.90
N TRP A 84 10.01 -3.88 4.92
CA TRP A 84 8.82 -3.04 5.06
C TRP A 84 8.80 -2.26 6.38
N GLY A 85 9.31 -2.85 7.47
CA GLY A 85 9.53 -2.16 8.73
C GLY A 85 10.48 -0.97 8.60
N ALA A 86 11.59 -1.14 7.89
CA ALA A 86 12.54 -0.06 7.62
C ALA A 86 11.94 1.03 6.71
N LEU A 87 11.18 0.65 5.67
CA LEU A 87 10.50 1.59 4.78
C LEU A 87 9.49 2.48 5.54
N LYS A 88 8.73 1.91 6.47
CA LYS A 88 7.79 2.67 7.32
C LYS A 88 8.47 3.71 8.23
N SER A 89 9.76 3.57 8.50
CA SER A 89 10.52 4.54 9.31
C SER A 89 11.03 5.75 8.52
N ILE A 90 10.88 5.76 7.20
CA ILE A 90 11.30 6.87 6.35
C ILE A 90 10.29 8.02 6.54
N PRO A 91 10.73 9.21 6.99
CA PRO A 91 9.82 10.35 7.12
C PRO A 91 9.27 10.80 5.77
N THR A 92 8.04 11.29 5.77
CA THR A 92 7.41 11.94 4.61
C THR A 92 8.33 12.97 3.96
N GLY A 93 8.43 12.93 2.63
CA GLY A 93 9.26 13.86 1.85
C GLY A 93 10.76 13.57 1.89
N GLN A 94 11.19 12.50 2.59
CA GLN A 94 12.59 12.05 2.56
C GLN A 94 12.77 10.80 1.70
N THR A 95 13.98 10.63 1.20
CA THR A 95 14.39 9.43 0.47
C THR A 95 15.46 8.67 1.25
N ARG A 96 15.56 7.36 0.99
CA ARG A 96 16.68 6.51 1.39
C ARG A 96 17.12 5.70 0.19
N THR A 97 18.41 5.42 0.08
CA THR A 97 18.90 4.50 -0.94
C THR A 97 18.67 3.06 -0.49
N TYR A 98 18.62 2.13 -1.44
CA TYR A 98 18.64 0.69 -1.11
C TYR A 98 19.86 0.32 -0.26
N GLY A 99 20.99 1.01 -0.43
CA GLY A 99 22.20 0.82 0.39
C GLY A 99 22.03 1.25 1.84
N ASP A 100 21.27 2.31 2.11
CA ASP A 100 21.00 2.77 3.48
C ASP A 100 20.17 1.75 4.24
N ILE A 101 19.09 1.26 3.60
CA ILE A 101 18.23 0.23 4.18
C ILE A 101 18.97 -1.10 4.33
N ALA A 102 19.79 -1.48 3.34
CA ALA A 102 20.62 -2.68 3.43
C ALA A 102 21.62 -2.62 4.58
N ARG A 103 22.26 -1.46 4.81
CA ARG A 103 23.18 -1.25 5.94
C ARG A 103 22.45 -1.36 7.27
N GLN A 104 21.26 -0.77 7.39
CA GLN A 104 20.42 -0.88 8.60
C GLN A 104 20.03 -2.34 8.90
N LEU A 105 19.77 -3.15 7.87
CA LEU A 105 19.30 -4.52 8.02
C LEU A 105 20.42 -5.57 8.01
N GLY A 106 21.67 -5.18 7.79
CA GLY A 106 22.78 -6.13 7.61
C GLY A 106 22.59 -7.02 6.38
N SER A 107 22.13 -6.45 5.28
CA SER A 107 21.81 -7.16 4.02
C SER A 107 22.51 -6.51 2.82
N SER A 108 22.16 -6.93 1.61
CA SER A 108 22.64 -6.34 0.36
C SER A 108 21.59 -5.42 -0.28
N PRO A 109 21.99 -4.34 -0.98
CA PRO A 109 21.05 -3.44 -1.65
C PRO A 109 20.16 -4.17 -2.66
N ARG A 110 20.70 -5.18 -3.34
CA ARG A 110 19.95 -6.00 -4.32
C ARG A 110 18.87 -6.85 -3.65
N ALA A 111 19.15 -7.40 -2.47
CA ALA A 111 18.14 -8.15 -1.71
C ALA A 111 17.00 -7.22 -1.27
N VAL A 112 17.32 -6.01 -0.79
CA VAL A 112 16.30 -5.02 -0.41
C VAL A 112 15.44 -4.59 -1.61
N GLY A 113 16.04 -4.41 -2.78
CA GLY A 113 15.29 -4.05 -3.99
C GLY A 113 14.33 -5.14 -4.49
N ASN A 114 14.55 -6.40 -4.09
CA ASN A 114 13.72 -7.54 -4.47
C ASN A 114 12.68 -7.93 -3.40
N ALA A 115 12.58 -7.16 -2.30
CA ALA A 115 11.82 -7.54 -1.10
C ALA A 115 10.35 -7.06 -1.12
#